data_AF-A0A914F110-F1
#
_entry.id   AF-A0A914F110-F1
#
_cell.length_a   1.000
_cell.length_b   1.000
_cell.length_c   1.000
_cell.angle_alpha   90.00
_cell.angle_beta   90.00
_cell.angle_gamma   90.00
#
_symmetry.space_group_name_H-M   'P 1'
#
loop_
_entity.id
_entity.type
_entity.pdbx_description
1 polymer ?
#
loop_
_entity_poly.entity_id
_entity_poly.type
_entity_poly.pdbx_seq_one_letter_code
_entity_poly.pdbx_strand_id
1 'polypeptide(L)'
;MLADKESRGGVLEPDGIVEIKFRKQHLHDLMMKCDEQLKEAVSQLNAASNDAEKISELKLKINKRKEFLMPVYRTIAVKFADLHDTTARMLAKDAIHDQLTWSESRNYIHRLLQVKLTKMEMARSYLQSQGISKESITIKDLENGCKWVDEHLTANNIEYCQKESNQKHFSRFCYDSSKIQTYSQSSNFKRTLENSAIQNSSLTLLSTLDTLSDDAQKELVQALLKQFKAKNLLNN
;
A
#
# COMPACT_ATOMS: atom_id res chain seq x y z
N MET A 1 3.88 -3.99 -3.61
CA MET A 1 5.33 -4.12 -3.38
C MET A 1 5.57 -4.64 -1.96
N LEU A 2 6.58 -5.48 -1.78
CA LEU A 2 7.02 -6.03 -0.49
C LEU A 2 8.50 -5.69 -0.31
N ALA A 3 8.96 -5.55 0.93
CA ALA A 3 10.38 -5.33 1.22
C ALA A 3 10.82 -6.13 2.44
N ASP A 4 12.08 -6.58 2.43
CA ASP A 4 12.67 -7.29 3.57
C ASP A 4 12.96 -6.30 4.72
N LYS A 5 13.02 -6.79 5.96
CA LYS A 5 13.41 -5.98 7.13
C LYS A 5 14.75 -5.26 6.95
N GLU A 6 15.71 -5.88 6.28
CA GLU A 6 17.05 -5.35 6.06
C GLU A 6 17.18 -4.54 4.77
N SER A 7 16.12 -4.48 3.95
CA SER A 7 16.14 -3.70 2.71
C SER A 7 16.34 -2.20 2.95
N ARG A 8 16.80 -1.52 1.89
CA ARG A 8 16.89 -0.06 1.81
C ARG A 8 16.17 0.45 0.57
N GLY A 9 15.61 1.65 0.68
CA GLY A 9 14.80 2.25 -0.37
C GLY A 9 14.73 3.76 -0.20
N GLY A 10 15.40 4.46 -1.10
CA GLY A 10 15.51 5.91 -1.14
C GLY A 10 15.62 6.39 -2.60
N VAL A 11 15.64 7.71 -2.80
CA VAL A 11 15.81 8.30 -4.14
C VAL A 11 17.26 8.21 -4.60
N LEU A 12 18.20 8.38 -3.68
CA LEU A 12 19.65 8.29 -3.91
C LEU A 12 20.25 7.45 -2.80
N GLU A 13 21.44 6.91 -3.04
CA GLU A 13 22.24 6.26 -1.99
C GLU A 13 22.56 7.25 -0.86
N PRO A 14 22.75 6.76 0.38
CA PRO A 14 23.01 7.62 1.54
C PRO A 14 24.16 8.62 1.34
N ASP A 15 25.24 8.20 0.68
CA ASP A 15 26.36 9.09 0.33
C ASP A 15 25.95 10.24 -0.59
N GLY A 16 25.14 9.96 -1.61
CA GLY A 16 24.64 10.97 -2.54
C GLY A 16 23.68 11.95 -1.85
N ILE A 17 22.85 11.46 -0.91
CA ILE A 17 22.00 12.33 -0.09
C ILE A 17 22.85 13.26 0.78
N VAL A 18 23.89 12.75 1.42
CA VAL A 18 24.80 13.54 2.27
C VAL A 18 25.50 14.62 1.45
N GLU A 19 25.95 14.30 0.23
CA GLU A 19 26.61 15.28 -0.63
C GLU A 19 25.68 16.45 -1.02
N ILE A 20 24.39 16.19 -1.22
CA ILE A 20 23.43 17.22 -1.61
C ILE A 20 22.87 17.97 -0.40
N LYS A 21 22.44 17.25 0.65
CA LYS A 21 21.66 17.77 1.77
C LYS A 21 22.46 17.99 3.06
N PHE A 22 23.56 17.27 3.26
CA PHE A 22 24.35 17.33 4.50
C PHE A 22 25.82 17.71 4.20
N ARG A 23 25.96 18.83 3.48
CA ARG A 23 27.23 19.38 2.99
C ARG A 23 28.20 19.73 4.12
N LYS A 24 29.46 20.01 3.77
CA LYS A 24 30.54 20.37 4.70
C LYS A 24 30.15 21.43 5.74
N GLN A 25 29.39 22.45 5.35
CA GLN A 25 28.93 23.49 6.28
C GLN A 25 28.04 22.92 7.39
N HIS A 26 27.05 22.08 7.03
CA HIS A 26 26.17 21.42 8.00
C HIS A 26 26.93 20.43 8.91
N LEU A 27 27.93 19.74 8.36
CA LEU A 27 28.83 18.89 9.14
C LEU A 27 29.61 19.72 10.17
N HIS A 28 30.13 20.89 9.78
CA HIS A 28 30.80 21.79 10.70
C HIS A 28 29.85 22.32 11.79
N ASP A 29 28.61 22.69 11.43
CA ASP A 29 27.62 23.12 12.42
C ASP A 29 27.29 22.01 13.43
N LEU A 30 27.23 20.75 12.96
CA LEU A 30 27.03 19.60 13.83
C LEU A 30 28.24 19.37 14.75
N MET A 31 29.47 19.46 14.23
CA MET A 31 30.69 19.35 15.03
C MET A 31 30.71 20.41 16.14
N MET A 32 30.35 21.65 15.82
CA MET A 32 30.29 22.75 16.80
C MET A 32 29.25 22.52 17.90
N LYS A 33 28.17 21.79 17.59
CA LYS A 33 27.12 21.43 18.56
C LYS A 33 27.50 20.23 19.43
N CYS A 34 28.30 19.30 18.93
CA CYS A 34 28.55 18.02 19.60
C CYS A 34 29.96 17.88 20.20
N ASP A 35 30.98 18.54 19.66
CA ASP A 35 32.38 18.43 20.12
C ASP A 35 32.71 19.51 21.16
N GLU A 36 33.02 19.09 22.38
CA GLU A 36 33.34 19.99 23.50
C GLU A 36 34.63 20.79 23.25
N GLN A 37 35.65 20.17 22.67
CA GLN A 37 36.94 20.83 22.38
C GLN A 37 36.78 21.97 21.37
N LEU A 38 35.95 21.80 20.34
CA LEU A 38 35.61 22.86 19.40
C LEU A 38 34.82 23.99 20.08
N LYS A 39 33.87 23.67 20.95
CA LYS A 39 33.11 24.69 21.70
C LYS A 39 34.03 25.54 22.58
N GLU A 40 34.93 24.90 23.32
CA GLU A 40 35.91 25.58 24.15
C GLU A 40 36.84 26.47 23.31
N ALA A 41 37.40 25.94 22.22
CA ALA A 41 38.29 26.71 21.35
C ALA A 41 37.58 27.93 20.72
N VAL A 42 36.30 27.81 20.38
CA VAL A 42 35.49 28.91 19.84
C VAL A 42 35.13 29.92 20.93
N SER A 43 34.84 29.46 22.14
CA SER A 43 34.64 30.35 23.29
C SER A 43 35.91 31.15 23.61
N GLN A 44 37.08 30.51 23.56
CA GLN A 44 38.37 31.17 23.73
C GLN A 44 38.64 32.18 22.61
N LEU A 45 38.29 31.84 21.36
CA LEU A 45 38.41 32.75 20.23
C LEU A 45 37.53 33.99 20.39
N ASN A 46 36.29 33.82 20.84
CA ASN A 46 35.37 34.93 21.09
C ASN A 46 35.85 35.84 22.23
N ALA A 47 36.54 35.28 23.23
CA ALA A 47 37.10 36.04 24.36
C ALA A 47 38.43 36.75 24.04
N ALA A 48 39.20 36.28 23.05
CA ALA A 48 40.54 36.77 22.74
C ALA A 48 40.57 38.02 21.84
N SER A 49 39.52 38.87 21.86
CA SER A 49 39.20 39.87 20.82
C SER A 49 40.30 40.87 20.42
N ASN A 50 41.37 41.02 21.20
CA ASN A 50 42.44 42.02 20.97
C ASN A 50 43.83 41.44 20.70
N ASP A 51 43.99 40.11 20.67
CA ASP A 51 45.30 39.45 20.49
C ASP A 51 45.35 38.74 19.11
N ALA A 52 45.96 39.41 18.13
CA ALA A 52 46.00 38.94 16.75
C ALA A 52 46.74 37.60 16.58
N GLU A 53 47.82 37.38 17.35
CA GLU A 53 48.61 36.15 17.30
C GLU A 53 47.79 34.99 17.87
N LYS A 54 47.18 35.19 19.05
CA LYS A 54 46.35 34.18 19.70
C LYS A 54 45.08 33.86 18.91
N ILE A 55 44.45 34.84 18.25
CA ILE A 55 43.32 34.61 17.35
C ILE A 55 43.75 33.72 16.17
N SER A 56 44.93 33.97 15.59
CA SER A 56 45.45 33.16 14.48
C SER A 56 45.70 31.71 14.88
N GLU A 57 46.35 31.50 16.04
CA GLU A 57 46.61 30.16 16.59
C GLU A 57 45.32 29.39 16.88
N LEU A 58 44.32 30.04 17.48
CA LEU A 58 43.03 29.43 17.78
C LEU A 58 42.26 29.05 16.51
N LYS A 59 42.27 29.90 15.47
CA LYS A 59 41.67 29.55 14.16
C LYS A 59 42.34 28.31 13.55
N LEU A 60 43.67 28.24 13.62
CA LEU A 60 44.43 27.10 13.10
C LEU A 60 44.14 25.82 13.87
N LYS A 61 44.02 25.90 15.20
CA LYS A 61 43.62 24.78 16.07
C LYS A 61 42.19 24.30 15.76
N ILE A 62 41.24 25.21 15.57
CA ILE A 62 39.85 24.91 15.19
C ILE A 62 39.82 24.20 13.83
N ASN A 63 40.55 24.70 12.83
CA ASN A 63 40.57 24.10 11.51
C ASN A 63 41.20 22.70 11.52
N LYS A 64 42.33 22.50 12.23
CA LYS A 64 42.93 21.17 12.41
C LYS A 64 41.97 20.18 13.05
N ARG A 65 41.22 20.60 14.09
CA ARG A 65 40.23 19.74 14.75
C ARG A 65 39.06 19.41 13.81
N LYS A 66 38.57 20.38 13.03
CA LYS A 66 37.51 20.16 12.03
C LYS A 66 37.91 19.16 10.95
N GLU A 67 39.13 19.28 10.43
CA GLU A 67 39.67 18.34 9.43
C GLU A 67 39.83 16.93 10.01
N PHE A 68 40.35 16.83 11.24
CA PHE A 68 40.48 15.56 11.95
C PHE A 68 39.13 14.85 12.17
N LEU A 69 38.09 15.61 12.53
CA LEU A 69 36.75 15.06 12.79
C LEU A 69 35.96 14.76 11.51
N MET A 70 36.36 15.32 10.37
CA MET A 70 35.59 15.25 9.12
C MET A 70 35.24 13.82 8.68
N PRO A 71 36.17 12.84 8.66
CA PRO A 71 35.86 11.49 8.21
C PRO A 71 34.79 10.82 9.10
N VAL A 72 34.90 10.98 10.42
CA VAL A 72 33.98 10.37 11.39
C VAL A 72 32.59 10.99 11.27
N TYR A 73 32.49 12.32 11.22
CA TYR A 73 31.21 13.01 11.09
C TYR A 73 30.55 12.76 9.74
N ARG A 74 31.33 12.54 8.67
CA ARG A 74 30.78 12.09 7.39
C ARG A 74 30.14 10.71 7.53
N THR A 75 30.81 9.73 8.14
CA THR A 75 30.22 8.41 8.38
C THR A 75 28.94 8.49 9.23
N ILE A 76 28.91 9.36 10.25
CA ILE A 76 27.70 9.61 11.04
C ILE A 76 26.58 10.16 10.17
N ALA A 77 26.85 11.14 9.30
CA ALA A 77 25.85 11.70 8.40
C ALA A 77 25.33 10.67 7.39
N VAL A 78 26.20 9.81 6.86
CA VAL A 78 25.80 8.71 5.97
C VAL A 78 24.90 7.74 6.72
N LYS A 79 25.23 7.39 7.97
CA LYS A 79 24.39 6.50 8.76
C LYS A 79 23.05 7.15 9.12
N PHE A 80 23.04 8.45 9.38
CA PHE A 80 21.82 9.23 9.60
C PHE A 80 20.93 9.21 8.36
N ALA A 81 21.50 9.39 7.16
CA ALA A 81 20.76 9.24 5.91
C ALA A 81 20.20 7.81 5.72
N ASP A 82 21.01 6.77 5.97
CA ASP A 82 20.60 5.35 5.89
C ASP A 82 19.39 5.02 6.79
N LEU A 83 19.27 5.65 7.97
CA LEU A 83 18.12 5.46 8.86
C LEU A 83 16.79 5.91 8.23
N HIS A 84 16.82 6.85 7.29
CA HIS A 84 15.64 7.30 6.56
C HIS A 84 15.19 6.32 5.46
N ASP A 85 16.08 5.44 5.00
CA ASP A 85 15.80 4.53 3.89
C ASP A 85 15.36 3.13 4.37
N THR A 86 15.00 3.01 5.64
CA THR A 86 14.57 1.74 6.25
C THR A 86 13.18 1.31 5.81
N THR A 87 12.95 0.00 5.78
CA THR A 87 11.65 -0.61 5.45
C THR A 87 10.53 -0.15 6.37
N ALA A 88 10.83 0.16 7.62
CA ALA A 88 9.86 0.74 8.55
C ALA A 88 9.32 2.10 8.06
N ARG A 89 10.18 2.95 7.50
CA ARG A 89 9.77 4.23 6.90
C ARG A 89 9.00 4.01 5.59
N MET A 90 9.38 3.04 4.77
CA MET A 90 8.62 2.70 3.55
C MET A 90 7.19 2.27 3.89
N LEU A 91 7.02 1.49 4.96
CA LEU A 91 5.71 1.02 5.42
C LEU A 91 4.87 2.17 5.99
N ALA A 92 5.48 3.03 6.81
CA ALA A 92 4.82 4.23 7.37
C ALA A 92 4.43 5.28 6.31
N LYS A 93 5.00 5.20 5.10
CA LYS A 93 4.70 6.07 3.96
C LYS A 93 3.88 5.37 2.88
N ASP A 94 3.41 4.16 3.16
CA ASP A 94 2.53 3.39 2.27
C ASP A 94 3.15 3.08 0.89
N ALA A 95 4.47 3.19 0.79
CA ALA A 95 5.21 2.83 -0.42
C ALA A 95 5.21 1.31 -0.64
N ILE A 96 5.25 0.54 0.46
CA ILE A 96 5.14 -0.92 0.46
C ILE A 96 3.86 -1.37 1.13
N HIS A 97 3.39 -2.54 0.74
CA HIS A 97 2.23 -3.14 1.37
C HIS A 97 2.58 -3.82 2.69
N ASP A 98 3.68 -4.58 2.74
CA ASP A 98 4.10 -5.26 3.97
C ASP A 98 5.62 -5.47 4.01
N GLN A 99 6.12 -5.63 5.23
CA GLN A 99 7.48 -6.02 5.55
C GLN A 99 7.55 -7.53 5.81
N LEU A 100 8.59 -8.18 5.29
CA LEU A 100 8.83 -9.61 5.48
C LEU A 100 10.27 -9.89 5.89
N THR A 101 10.54 -11.11 6.33
CA THR A 101 11.89 -11.61 6.58
C THR A 101 12.24 -12.65 5.52
N TRP A 102 13.46 -12.60 4.99
CA TRP A 102 13.91 -13.41 3.86
C TRP A 102 13.69 -14.91 4.07
N SER A 103 13.94 -15.43 5.26
CA SER A 103 13.72 -16.84 5.62
C SER A 103 12.27 -17.30 5.44
N GLU A 104 11.30 -16.42 5.69
CA GLU A 104 9.86 -16.71 5.61
C GLU A 104 9.25 -16.29 4.27
N SER A 105 10.03 -15.62 3.42
CA SER A 105 9.57 -14.99 2.18
C SER A 105 8.85 -15.97 1.25
N ARG A 106 9.39 -17.18 1.07
CA ARG A 106 8.82 -18.21 0.19
C ARG A 106 7.39 -18.57 0.60
N ASN A 107 7.18 -18.89 1.87
CA ASN A 107 5.89 -19.32 2.39
C ASN A 107 4.88 -18.16 2.35
N TYR A 108 5.34 -16.96 2.69
CA TYR A 108 4.53 -15.75 2.65
C TYR A 108 4.07 -15.42 1.22
N ILE A 109 5.01 -15.37 0.25
CA ILE A 109 4.71 -15.06 -1.15
C ILE A 109 3.85 -16.16 -1.77
N HIS A 110 4.10 -17.43 -1.45
CA HIS A 110 3.26 -18.55 -1.91
C HIS A 110 1.79 -18.38 -1.49
N ARG A 111 1.54 -18.12 -0.20
CA ARG A 111 0.18 -17.90 0.32
C ARG A 111 -0.45 -16.64 -0.29
N LEU A 112 0.32 -15.56 -0.40
CA LEU A 112 -0.12 -14.31 -1.03
C LEU A 112 -0.55 -14.54 -2.48
N LEU A 113 0.24 -15.29 -3.24
CA LEU A 113 -0.07 -15.58 -4.64
C LEU A 113 -1.34 -16.42 -4.76
N GLN A 114 -1.49 -17.45 -3.93
CA GLN A 114 -2.72 -18.27 -3.89
C GLN A 114 -3.95 -17.39 -3.67
N VAL A 115 -3.91 -16.50 -2.68
CA VAL A 115 -5.00 -15.56 -2.37
C VAL A 115 -5.29 -14.65 -3.56
N LYS A 116 -4.26 -14.05 -4.16
CA LYS A 116 -4.43 -13.14 -5.30
C LYS A 116 -5.03 -13.84 -6.50
N LEU A 117 -4.58 -15.05 -6.82
CA LEU A 117 -5.12 -15.86 -7.91
C LEU A 117 -6.59 -16.23 -7.65
N THR A 118 -6.93 -16.69 -6.45
CA THR A 118 -8.32 -17.03 -6.11
C THR A 118 -9.23 -15.81 -6.16
N LYS A 119 -8.79 -14.65 -5.64
CA LYS A 119 -9.55 -13.40 -5.76
C LYS A 119 -9.77 -12.99 -7.22
N MET A 120 -8.74 -13.12 -8.07
CA MET A 120 -8.88 -12.83 -9.50
C MET A 120 -9.85 -13.79 -10.19
N GLU A 121 -9.84 -15.06 -9.82
CA GLU A 121 -10.80 -16.05 -10.34
C GLU A 121 -12.24 -15.76 -9.91
N MET A 122 -12.44 -15.38 -8.65
CA MET A 122 -13.75 -14.94 -8.12
C MET A 122 -14.24 -13.70 -8.87
N ALA A 123 -13.38 -12.70 -9.06
CA ALA A 123 -13.71 -11.48 -9.80
C ALA A 123 -14.10 -11.78 -11.26
N ARG A 124 -13.37 -12.67 -11.94
CA ARG A 124 -13.71 -13.11 -13.30
C ARG A 124 -15.04 -13.86 -13.36
N SER A 125 -15.31 -14.71 -12.38
CA SER A 125 -16.59 -15.44 -12.28
C SER A 125 -17.76 -14.48 -12.04
N TYR A 126 -17.56 -13.46 -11.21
CA TYR A 126 -18.51 -12.38 -11.03
C TYR A 126 -18.78 -11.62 -12.33
N LEU A 127 -17.75 -11.14 -13.03
CA LEU A 127 -17.94 -10.42 -14.29
C LEU A 127 -18.65 -11.25 -15.37
N GLN A 128 -18.38 -12.56 -15.42
CA GLN A 128 -19.11 -13.48 -16.30
C GLN A 128 -20.60 -13.58 -15.94
N SER A 129 -20.94 -13.64 -14.65
CA SER A 129 -22.34 -13.62 -14.20
C SER A 129 -23.06 -12.32 -14.54
N GLN A 130 -22.31 -11.22 -14.69
CA GLN A 130 -22.80 -9.92 -15.15
C GLN A 130 -22.91 -9.83 -16.69
N GLY A 131 -22.59 -10.90 -17.43
CA GLY A 131 -22.69 -10.95 -18.89
C GLY A 131 -21.45 -10.49 -19.65
N ILE A 132 -20.34 -10.19 -18.97
CA ILE A 132 -19.08 -9.79 -19.61
C ILE A 132 -18.31 -11.04 -20.03
N SER A 133 -18.05 -11.19 -21.33
CA SER A 133 -17.26 -12.31 -21.86
C SER A 133 -15.81 -12.23 -21.40
N LYS A 134 -15.16 -13.40 -21.24
CA LYS A 134 -13.76 -13.51 -20.82
C LYS A 134 -12.79 -12.79 -21.75
N GLU A 135 -13.12 -12.71 -23.04
CA GLU A 135 -12.29 -12.12 -24.09
C GLU A 135 -12.39 -10.59 -24.14
N SER A 136 -13.45 -10.02 -23.56
CA SER A 136 -13.73 -8.58 -23.60
C SER A 136 -13.46 -7.85 -22.27
N ILE A 137 -12.84 -8.51 -21.29
CA ILE A 137 -12.60 -7.91 -19.97
C ILE A 137 -11.59 -6.78 -20.09
N THR A 138 -12.01 -5.54 -19.77
CA THR A 138 -11.09 -4.42 -19.64
C THR A 138 -10.43 -4.39 -18.25
N ILE A 139 -9.33 -3.63 -18.13
CA ILE A 139 -8.66 -3.44 -16.83
C ILE A 139 -9.62 -2.83 -15.80
N LYS A 140 -10.47 -1.89 -16.22
CA LYS A 140 -11.45 -1.23 -15.33
C LYS A 140 -12.51 -2.21 -14.83
N ASP A 141 -12.97 -3.13 -15.67
CA ASP A 141 -13.92 -4.16 -15.27
C ASP A 141 -13.30 -5.09 -14.22
N LEU A 142 -12.04 -5.49 -14.43
CA LEU A 142 -11.32 -6.31 -13.48
C LEU A 142 -11.07 -5.60 -12.15
N GLU A 143 -10.77 -4.30 -12.16
CA GLU A 143 -10.66 -3.48 -10.95
C GLU A 143 -11.99 -3.45 -10.18
N ASN A 144 -13.11 -3.24 -10.88
CA ASN A 144 -14.44 -3.26 -10.27
C ASN A 144 -14.80 -4.63 -9.69
N GLY A 145 -14.49 -5.71 -10.44
CA GLY A 145 -14.69 -7.08 -9.95
C GLY A 145 -13.84 -7.38 -8.71
N CYS A 146 -12.59 -6.91 -8.66
CA CYS A 146 -11.74 -7.07 -7.49
C CYS A 146 -12.27 -6.30 -6.27
N LYS A 147 -12.77 -5.07 -6.47
CA LYS A 147 -13.42 -4.28 -5.40
C LYS A 147 -14.66 -4.98 -4.85
N TRP A 148 -15.52 -5.47 -5.74
CA TRP A 148 -16.69 -6.24 -5.34
C TRP A 148 -16.32 -7.48 -4.53
N VAL A 149 -15.29 -8.23 -4.95
CA VAL A 149 -14.80 -9.39 -4.19
C VAL A 149 -14.35 -8.96 -2.80
N ASP A 150 -13.64 -7.84 -2.66
CA ASP A 150 -13.20 -7.33 -1.35
C ASP A 150 -14.38 -6.93 -0.45
N GLU A 151 -15.38 -6.24 -0.99
CA GLU A 151 -16.61 -5.86 -0.26
C GLU A 151 -17.45 -7.08 0.13
N HIS A 152 -17.60 -8.04 -0.78
CA HIS A 152 -18.34 -9.28 -0.55
C HIS A 152 -17.69 -10.11 0.56
N LEU A 153 -16.37 -10.25 0.48
CA LEU A 153 -15.59 -11.00 1.46
C LEU A 153 -15.62 -10.37 2.85
N THR A 154 -15.60 -9.04 2.93
CA THR A 154 -15.74 -8.30 4.20
C THR A 154 -17.16 -8.40 4.76
N ALA A 155 -18.20 -8.29 3.92
CA ALA A 155 -19.59 -8.42 4.35
C ALA A 155 -19.93 -9.81 4.92
N ASN A 156 -19.28 -10.87 4.45
CA ASN A 156 -19.50 -12.24 4.93
C ASN A 156 -18.66 -12.60 6.16
N ASN A 157 -17.96 -11.63 6.79
CA ASN A 157 -17.06 -11.86 7.92
C ASN A 157 -16.08 -13.02 7.68
N ILE A 158 -15.65 -13.22 6.43
CA ILE A 158 -14.60 -14.16 6.11
C ILE A 158 -13.30 -13.44 6.48
N GLU A 159 -13.05 -13.38 7.79
CA GLU A 159 -11.96 -12.59 8.33
C GLU A 159 -10.62 -13.22 7.99
N TYR A 160 -9.79 -12.34 7.47
CA TYR A 160 -8.41 -12.51 7.08
C TYR A 160 -7.57 -12.29 8.33
N CYS A 161 -6.96 -13.32 8.91
CA CYS A 161 -5.92 -13.13 9.91
C CYS A 161 -4.83 -14.22 9.86
N GLN A 162 -3.57 -13.81 9.67
CA GLN A 162 -2.43 -14.47 10.35
C GLN A 162 -1.13 -13.64 10.35
N LYS A 163 -1.14 -12.53 11.10
CA LYS A 163 0.05 -12.08 11.85
C LYS A 163 -0.48 -11.60 13.19
N GLU A 164 -0.37 -12.41 14.22
CA GLU A 164 -0.55 -11.91 15.59
C GLU A 164 0.51 -10.83 15.81
N SER A 165 0.07 -9.59 15.93
CA SER A 165 0.98 -8.49 16.23
C SER A 165 0.28 -7.58 17.23
N ASN A 166 0.85 -7.57 18.44
CA ASN A 166 0.63 -6.53 19.45
C ASN A 166 1.00 -5.11 18.96
N GLN A 167 1.29 -4.89 17.67
CA GLN A 167 1.68 -3.61 17.09
C GLN A 167 0.62 -3.15 16.08
N LYS A 168 -0.21 -2.20 16.52
CA LYS A 168 -1.40 -1.63 15.85
C LYS A 168 -1.17 -1.00 14.46
N HIS A 169 0.05 -0.99 13.90
CA HIS A 169 0.39 -0.15 12.74
C HIS A 169 1.14 -0.84 11.58
N PHE A 170 1.46 -2.14 11.64
CA PHE A 170 2.47 -2.71 10.72
C PHE A 170 2.04 -3.89 9.85
N SER A 171 0.76 -4.26 9.77
CA SER A 171 0.33 -5.39 8.92
C SER A 171 -0.85 -5.02 8.03
N ARG A 172 -0.65 -5.04 6.72
CA ARG A 172 -1.72 -4.84 5.72
C ARG A 172 -2.19 -6.13 5.04
N PHE A 173 -1.44 -7.22 5.18
CA PHE A 173 -1.74 -8.48 4.54
C PHE A 173 -2.14 -9.51 5.58
N CYS A 174 -3.40 -9.94 5.51
CA CYS A 174 -4.00 -10.76 6.54
C CYS A 174 -4.56 -12.10 6.01
N TYR A 175 -4.17 -12.60 4.85
CA TYR A 175 -4.96 -13.67 4.22
C TYR A 175 -4.52 -15.09 4.62
N ASP A 176 -5.50 -15.92 5.01
CA ASP A 176 -5.40 -17.38 5.02
C ASP A 176 -5.85 -17.91 3.64
N SER A 177 -4.92 -18.50 2.89
CA SER A 177 -5.20 -18.97 1.53
C SER A 177 -6.22 -20.10 1.48
N SER A 178 -6.25 -20.98 2.49
CA SER A 178 -7.12 -22.15 2.51
C SER A 178 -8.60 -21.79 2.67
N LYS A 179 -8.92 -20.79 3.50
CA LYS A 179 -10.30 -20.33 3.72
C LYS A 179 -10.92 -19.74 2.45
N ILE A 180 -10.17 -18.89 1.74
CA ILE A 180 -10.67 -18.24 0.51
C ILE A 180 -10.87 -19.27 -0.59
N GLN A 181 -9.93 -20.20 -0.75
CA GLN A 181 -10.06 -21.27 -1.74
C GLN A 181 -11.30 -22.14 -1.46
N THR A 182 -11.51 -22.51 -0.20
CA THR A 182 -12.70 -23.28 0.21
C THR A 182 -13.99 -22.52 -0.06
N TYR A 183 -14.02 -21.21 0.25
CA TYR A 183 -15.19 -20.38 0.02
C TYR A 183 -15.49 -20.18 -1.47
N SER A 184 -14.46 -19.91 -2.28
CA SER A 184 -14.60 -19.77 -3.74
C SER A 184 -15.24 -21.01 -4.39
N GLN A 185 -14.92 -22.19 -3.88
CA GLN A 185 -15.47 -23.46 -4.37
C GLN A 185 -16.85 -23.80 -3.77
N SER A 186 -17.30 -23.07 -2.76
CA SER A 186 -18.53 -23.37 -2.03
C SER A 186 -19.80 -23.12 -2.87
N SER A 187 -20.86 -23.85 -2.57
CA SER A 187 -22.20 -23.62 -3.15
C SER A 187 -22.77 -22.25 -2.78
N ASN A 188 -22.38 -21.70 -1.62
CA ASN A 188 -22.80 -20.37 -1.17
C ASN A 188 -22.30 -19.27 -2.11
N PHE A 189 -21.04 -19.37 -2.56
CA PHE A 189 -20.51 -18.41 -3.53
C PHE A 189 -21.23 -18.51 -4.88
N LYS A 190 -21.51 -19.72 -5.37
CA LYS A 190 -22.29 -19.92 -6.61
C LYS A 190 -23.68 -19.28 -6.53
N ARG A 191 -24.41 -19.48 -5.43
CA ARG A 191 -25.72 -18.84 -5.19
C ARG A 191 -25.62 -17.31 -5.17
N THR A 192 -24.55 -16.77 -4.60
CA THR A 192 -24.31 -15.32 -4.59
C THR A 192 -24.16 -14.79 -6.01
N LEU A 193 -23.39 -15.48 -6.86
CA LEU A 193 -23.22 -15.11 -8.26
C LEU A 193 -24.54 -15.13 -9.03
N GLU A 194 -25.34 -16.19 -8.86
CA GLU A 194 -26.67 -16.30 -9.47
C GLU A 194 -27.59 -15.15 -9.05
N ASN A 195 -27.65 -14.84 -7.76
CA ASN A 195 -28.44 -13.72 -7.25
C ASN A 195 -27.98 -12.38 -7.82
N SER A 196 -26.67 -12.18 -7.96
CA SER A 196 -26.11 -10.96 -8.54
C SER A 196 -26.44 -10.79 -10.02
N ALA A 197 -26.51 -11.89 -10.77
CA ALA A 197 -26.93 -11.89 -12.18
C ALA A 197 -28.42 -11.56 -12.32
N ILE A 198 -29.26 -12.09 -11.43
CA ILE A 198 -30.70 -11.80 -11.39
C ILE A 198 -30.95 -10.32 -11.08
N GLN A 199 -30.19 -9.73 -10.14
CA GLN A 199 -30.31 -8.32 -9.82
C GLN A 199 -29.92 -7.43 -11.00
N ASN A 200 -28.82 -7.71 -11.70
CA ASN A 200 -28.42 -6.91 -12.85
C ASN A 200 -29.37 -7.06 -14.05
N SER A 201 -29.85 -8.27 -14.33
CA SER A 201 -30.89 -8.47 -15.36
C SER A 201 -32.20 -7.72 -15.01
N SER A 202 -32.56 -7.65 -13.73
CA SER A 202 -33.72 -6.85 -13.28
C SER A 202 -33.48 -5.34 -13.42
N LEU A 203 -32.29 -4.85 -13.07
CA LEU A 203 -31.93 -3.44 -13.19
C LEU A 203 -31.84 -2.98 -14.66
N THR A 204 -31.26 -3.82 -15.53
CA THR A 204 -31.22 -3.56 -16.97
C THR A 204 -32.63 -3.53 -17.56
N LEU A 205 -33.50 -4.48 -17.20
CA LEU A 205 -34.92 -4.44 -17.60
C LEU A 205 -35.61 -3.14 -17.14
N LEU A 206 -35.43 -2.72 -15.89
CA LEU A 206 -36.00 -1.46 -15.39
C LEU A 206 -35.48 -0.24 -16.17
N SER A 207 -34.17 -0.16 -16.42
CA SER A 207 -33.61 0.94 -17.22
C SER A 207 -34.12 0.95 -18.66
N THR A 208 -34.33 -0.22 -19.27
CA THR A 208 -34.91 -0.31 -20.62
C THR A 208 -36.38 0.09 -20.62
N LEU A 209 -37.13 -0.23 -19.56
CA LEU A 209 -38.51 0.22 -19.39
C LEU A 209 -38.57 1.75 -19.28
N ASP A 210 -37.69 2.38 -18.51
CA ASP A 210 -37.64 3.83 -18.35
C ASP A 210 -37.29 4.58 -19.67
N THR A 211 -36.62 3.90 -20.62
CA THR A 211 -36.32 4.47 -21.95
C THR A 211 -37.44 4.30 -22.98
N LEU A 212 -38.45 3.47 -22.70
CA LEU A 212 -39.59 3.24 -23.60
C LEU A 212 -40.65 4.33 -23.44
N SER A 213 -41.42 4.59 -24.51
CA SER A 213 -42.55 5.52 -24.44
C SER A 213 -43.68 4.97 -23.55
N ASP A 214 -44.48 5.86 -22.96
CA ASP A 214 -45.59 5.51 -22.06
C ASP A 214 -46.58 4.50 -22.66
N ASP A 215 -46.78 4.54 -23.98
CA ASP A 215 -47.68 3.61 -24.68
C ASP A 215 -47.06 2.20 -24.80
N ALA A 216 -45.76 2.12 -25.11
CA ALA A 216 -45.03 0.85 -25.16
C ALA A 216 -44.92 0.20 -23.77
N GLN A 217 -44.77 1.01 -22.71
CA GLN A 217 -44.79 0.52 -21.33
C GLN A 217 -46.16 -0.10 -20.98
N LYS A 218 -47.27 0.56 -21.34
CA LYS A 218 -48.64 0.06 -21.07
C LYS A 218 -48.93 -1.26 -21.81
N GLU A 219 -48.50 -1.40 -23.06
CA GLU A 219 -48.63 -2.65 -23.81
C GLU A 219 -47.85 -3.79 -23.15
N LEU A 220 -46.62 -3.52 -22.70
CA LEU A 220 -45.77 -4.53 -22.08
C LEU A 220 -46.35 -4.98 -20.73
N VAL A 221 -46.89 -4.06 -19.93
CA VAL A 221 -47.61 -4.37 -18.68
C VAL A 221 -48.85 -5.23 -18.95
N GLN A 222 -49.63 -4.91 -19.99
CA GLN A 222 -50.79 -5.73 -20.38
C GLN A 222 -50.37 -7.14 -20.85
N ALA A 223 -49.27 -7.27 -21.58
CA ALA A 223 -48.74 -8.55 -22.03
C ALA A 223 -48.30 -9.41 -20.84
N LEU A 224 -47.56 -8.83 -19.89
CA LEU A 224 -47.13 -9.52 -18.66
C LEU A 224 -48.33 -9.94 -17.80
N LEU A 225 -49.35 -9.08 -17.64
CA LEU A 225 -50.58 -9.41 -16.91
C LEU A 225 -51.34 -10.57 -17.56
N LYS A 226 -51.41 -10.64 -18.89
CA LYS A 226 -51.99 -11.78 -19.60
C LYS A 226 -51.19 -13.06 -19.34
N GLN A 227 -49.86 -12.99 -19.39
CA GLN A 227 -48.99 -14.14 -19.20
C GLN A 227 -49.05 -14.67 -17.75
N PHE A 228 -49.16 -13.77 -16.78
CA PHE A 228 -49.32 -14.13 -15.36
C PHE A 228 -50.68 -14.79 -15.08
N LYS A 229 -51.77 -14.26 -15.67
CA LYS A 229 -53.10 -14.89 -15.61
C LYS A 229 -53.13 -16.26 -16.26
N ALA A 230 -52.45 -16.44 -17.39
CA ALA A 230 -52.35 -17.74 -18.08
C ALA A 230 -51.59 -18.79 -17.25
N LYS A 231 -50.50 -18.41 -16.56
CA LYS A 231 -49.77 -19.32 -15.67
C LYS A 231 -50.55 -19.74 -14.42
N ASN A 232 -51.33 -18.84 -13.83
CA ASN A 232 -52.16 -19.17 -12.66
C ASN A 232 -53.37 -20.06 -13.01
N LEU A 233 -53.83 -20.06 -14.27
CA LEU A 233 -54.86 -20.98 -14.75
C LEU A 233 -54.34 -22.41 -15.01
N LEU A 234 -53.02 -22.60 -15.11
CA LEU A 234 -52.38 -23.90 -15.32
C LEU A 234 -51.93 -24.59 -14.01
N ASN A 235 -51.92 -23.86 -12.90
CA ASN A 235 -51.49 -24.34 -11.57
C ASN A 235 -52.67 -24.58 -10.60
N ASN A 236 -53.91 -24.49 -11.08
CA ASN A 236 -55.14 -24.86 -10.35
C ASN A 236 -55.76 -26.12 -10.96
#